data_AF-A0A2N6FIX6-F1
#
_entry.id   AF-A0A2N6FIX6-F1
#
_cell.length_a   1.000
_cell.length_b   1.000
_cell.length_c   1.000
_cell.angle_alpha   90.00
_cell.angle_beta   90.00
_cell.angle_gamma   90.00
#
_symmetry.space_group_name_H-M   'P 1'
#
loop_
_entity.id
_entity.type
_entity.pdbx_description
1 polymer ?
#
loop_
_entity_poly.entity_id
_entity_poly.type
_entity_poly.pdbx_seq_one_letter_code
_entity_poly.pdbx_strand_id
1 'polypeptide(L)'
;MRLILLLILLVFSAFFSGSETALMAIDRLRIKYLVQKKRKGAELLEDTLARPDRLLGAILVGNNLVNIAASVIATGLLISLFGDDGEWLTIVILTPVLLVFAEVVPKTYSAQQAEKVSFIVLRPIRWVMLLLTPVITVLSWATYLLTLWAGKKGEPAPIITEDEI
;
A
#
# COMPACT_ATOMS: atom_id res chain seq x y z
N MET A 1 -8.26 7.27 -23.64
CA MET A 1 -8.72 6.42 -22.51
C MET A 1 -7.56 5.83 -21.70
N ARG A 2 -6.63 5.07 -22.31
CA ARG A 2 -5.51 4.41 -21.61
C ARG A 2 -4.64 5.36 -20.76
N LEU A 3 -4.32 6.55 -21.28
CA LEU A 3 -3.55 7.55 -20.53
C LEU A 3 -4.28 8.05 -19.27
N ILE A 4 -5.59 8.28 -19.34
CA ILE A 4 -6.40 8.72 -18.19
C ILE A 4 -6.42 7.62 -17.11
N LEU A 5 -6.58 6.35 -17.54
CA LEU A 5 -6.50 5.21 -16.62
C LEU A 5 -5.13 5.10 -15.96
N LEU A 6 -4.04 5.31 -16.71
CA LEU A 6 -2.68 5.30 -16.17
C LEU A 6 -2.48 6.41 -15.12
N LEU A 7 -2.97 7.62 -15.38
CA LEU A 7 -2.93 8.72 -14.41
C LEU A 7 -3.72 8.39 -13.12
N ILE A 8 -4.90 7.78 -13.25
CA ILE A 8 -5.70 7.34 -12.11
C ILE A 8 -4.94 6.27 -11.29
N LEU A 9 -4.34 5.29 -11.97
CA LEU A 9 -3.55 4.24 -11.30
C LEU A 9 -2.32 4.82 -10.61
N LEU A 10 -1.64 5.80 -11.22
CA LEU A 10 -0.50 6.46 -10.59
C LEU A 10 -0.91 7.18 -9.30
N VAL A 11 -2.08 7.84 -9.29
CA VAL A 11 -2.64 8.46 -8.08
C VAL A 11 -2.99 7.41 -7.03
N PHE A 12 -3.54 6.26 -7.42
CA PHE A 12 -3.82 5.18 -6.46
C PHE A 12 -2.55 4.56 -5.88
N SER A 13 -1.51 4.38 -6.70
CA SER A 13 -0.21 3.88 -6.24
C SER A 13 0.42 4.86 -5.24
N ALA A 14 0.43 6.16 -5.58
CA ALA A 14 0.83 7.24 -4.68
C ALA A 14 0.03 7.25 -3.37
N PHE A 15 -1.29 7.02 -3.45
CA PHE A 15 -2.16 6.94 -2.29
C PHE A 15 -1.79 5.76 -1.39
N PHE A 16 -1.60 4.55 -1.92
CA PHE A 16 -1.24 3.37 -1.13
C PHE A 16 0.12 3.54 -0.47
N SER A 17 1.12 3.94 -1.26
CA SER A 17 2.48 4.16 -0.80
C SER A 17 2.56 5.26 0.27
N GLY A 18 1.90 6.39 0.04
CA GLY A 18 1.81 7.48 1.01
C GLY A 18 1.02 7.09 2.27
N SER A 19 -0.01 6.24 2.15
CA SER A 19 -0.79 5.78 3.29
C SER A 19 0.04 4.89 4.22
N GLU A 20 0.81 3.97 3.66
CA GLU A 20 1.76 3.13 4.40
C GLU A 20 2.67 3.97 5.28
N THR A 21 3.40 4.90 4.66
CA THR A 21 4.38 5.73 5.39
C THR A 21 3.71 6.60 6.43
N ALA A 22 2.56 7.22 6.14
CA ALA A 22 1.88 8.07 7.12
C ALA A 22 1.43 7.26 8.36
N LEU A 23 0.85 6.08 8.13
CA LEU A 23 0.31 5.22 9.17
C LEU A 23 1.40 4.54 10.01
N MET A 24 2.57 4.30 9.43
CA MET A 24 3.73 3.76 10.16
C MET A 24 4.53 4.85 10.88
N ALA A 25 4.57 6.08 10.35
CA ALA A 25 5.34 7.18 10.92
C ALA A 25 4.64 7.92 12.08
N ILE A 26 3.33 7.71 12.28
CA ILE A 26 2.60 8.40 13.36
C ILE A 26 2.96 7.82 14.73
N ASP A 27 3.32 8.70 15.66
CA ASP A 27 3.71 8.31 17.02
C ASP A 27 2.54 7.73 17.86
N ARG A 28 2.80 6.61 18.56
CA ARG A 28 1.79 5.92 19.37
C ARG A 28 1.33 6.73 20.59
N LEU A 29 2.21 7.50 21.23
CA LEU A 29 1.83 8.38 22.35
C LEU A 29 0.94 9.52 21.84
N ARG A 30 1.23 10.05 20.65
CA ARG A 30 0.41 11.06 20.00
C ARG A 30 -1.00 10.56 19.72
N ILE A 31 -1.17 9.32 19.25
CA ILE A 31 -2.49 8.71 19.05
C ILE A 31 -3.26 8.62 20.38
N LYS A 32 -2.64 8.10 21.44
CA LYS A 32 -3.26 8.02 22.78
C LYS A 32 -3.71 9.38 23.28
N TYR A 33 -2.90 10.41 23.09
CA TYR A 33 -3.26 11.79 23.41
C TYR A 33 -4.50 12.27 22.63
N LEU A 34 -4.58 11.98 21.33
CA LEU A 34 -5.72 12.36 20.48
C LEU A 34 -7.01 11.62 20.86
N VAL A 35 -6.92 10.38 21.32
CA VAL A 35 -8.03 9.59 21.88
C VAL A 35 -8.54 10.22 23.16
N GLN A 36 -7.66 10.56 24.10
CA GLN A 36 -8.02 11.27 25.33
C GLN A 36 -8.69 12.63 25.05
N LYS A 37 -8.24 13.33 24.01
CA LYS A 37 -8.85 14.59 23.53
C LYS A 37 -10.16 14.39 22.75
N LYS A 38 -10.65 13.14 22.61
CA LYS A 38 -11.88 12.79 21.89
C LYS A 38 -11.89 13.32 20.46
N ARG A 39 -10.74 13.35 19.79
CA ARG A 39 -10.66 13.72 18.37
C ARG A 39 -11.44 12.69 17.55
N LYS A 40 -12.31 13.16 16.66
CA LYS A 40 -13.08 12.31 15.75
C LYS A 40 -12.14 11.38 14.96
N GLY A 41 -12.37 10.07 15.06
CA GLY A 41 -11.61 9.04 14.36
C GLY A 41 -10.29 8.65 15.03
N ALA A 42 -9.93 9.20 16.19
CA ALA A 42 -8.69 8.83 16.88
C ALA A 42 -8.73 7.39 17.42
N GLU A 43 -9.84 6.99 18.04
CA GLU A 43 -10.07 5.60 18.46
C GLU A 43 -10.02 4.65 17.27
N LEU A 44 -10.61 5.06 16.14
CA LEU A 44 -10.60 4.27 14.92
C LEU A 44 -9.18 4.09 14.34
N LEU A 45 -8.35 5.13 14.44
CA LEU A 45 -6.96 5.09 14.01
C LEU A 45 -6.15 4.17 14.92
N GLU A 46 -6.34 4.28 16.24
CA GLU A 46 -5.72 3.40 17.23
C GLU A 46 -6.07 1.92 16.97
N ASP A 47 -7.35 1.60 16.79
CA ASP A 47 -7.84 0.26 16.48
C ASP A 47 -7.27 -0.30 15.18
N THR A 48 -7.10 0.57 14.17
CA THR A 48 -6.57 0.16 12.87
C THR A 48 -5.07 -0.16 12.97
N LEU A 49 -4.32 0.63 13.73
CA LEU A 49 -2.89 0.45 13.96
C LEU A 49 -2.58 -0.63 15.00
N ALA A 50 -3.57 -1.08 15.78
CA ALA A 50 -3.46 -2.24 16.65
C ALA A 50 -3.43 -3.58 15.89
N ARG A 51 -3.69 -3.57 14.57
CA ARG A 51 -3.65 -4.75 13.70
C ARG A 51 -2.77 -4.49 12.47
N PRO A 52 -1.46 -4.27 12.65
CA PRO A 52 -0.56 -3.86 11.58
C PRO A 52 -0.54 -4.86 10.43
N ASP A 53 -0.61 -6.17 10.69
CA ASP A 53 -0.53 -7.20 9.65
C ASP A 53 -1.63 -7.10 8.60
N ARG A 54 -2.87 -6.84 9.05
CA ARG A 54 -4.02 -6.69 8.15
C ARG A 54 -3.95 -5.38 7.39
N LEU A 55 -3.46 -4.34 8.05
CA LEU A 55 -3.28 -3.02 7.46
C LEU A 55 -2.22 -3.06 6.36
N LEU A 56 -1.03 -3.54 6.70
CA LEU A 56 0.11 -3.67 5.82
C LEU A 56 -0.19 -4.66 4.69
N GLY A 57 -0.81 -5.81 4.99
CA GLY A 57 -1.25 -6.75 3.97
C GLY A 57 -2.22 -6.12 2.97
N ALA A 58 -3.19 -5.32 3.42
CA ALA A 58 -4.13 -4.64 2.53
C ALA A 58 -3.42 -3.59 1.64
N ILE A 59 -2.53 -2.78 2.24
CA ILE A 59 -1.80 -1.76 1.50
C ILE A 59 -0.84 -2.39 0.49
N LEU A 60 -0.12 -3.45 0.87
CA LEU A 60 0.79 -4.19 0.00
C LEU A 60 0.05 -4.78 -1.20
N VAL A 61 -1.06 -5.47 -0.97
CA VAL A 61 -1.88 -6.06 -2.04
C VAL A 61 -2.44 -4.96 -2.94
N GLY A 62 -2.98 -3.88 -2.37
CA GLY A 62 -3.54 -2.75 -3.13
C GLY A 62 -2.48 -2.07 -4.01
N ASN A 63 -1.32 -1.76 -3.44
CA ASN A 63 -0.21 -1.12 -4.16
C ASN A 63 0.28 -2.00 -5.31
N ASN A 64 0.51 -3.30 -5.04
CA ASN A 64 0.98 -4.23 -6.06
C ASN A 64 -0.04 -4.41 -7.18
N LEU A 65 -1.33 -4.54 -6.85
CA LEU A 65 -2.39 -4.65 -7.87
C LEU A 65 -2.40 -3.42 -8.78
N VAL A 66 -2.33 -2.22 -8.20
CA VAL A 66 -2.32 -0.96 -8.96
C VAL A 66 -1.07 -0.83 -9.82
N ASN A 67 0.11 -1.19 -9.30
CA ASN A 67 1.37 -1.12 -10.05
C ASN A 67 1.41 -2.11 -11.21
N ILE A 68 0.93 -3.35 -11.00
CA ILE A 68 0.82 -4.35 -12.07
C ILE A 68 -0.19 -3.88 -13.12
N ALA A 69 -1.36 -3.37 -12.72
CA ALA A 69 -2.33 -2.81 -13.65
C ALA A 69 -1.76 -1.63 -14.45
N ALA A 70 -1.01 -0.74 -13.79
CA ALA A 70 -0.36 0.39 -14.44
C ALA A 70 0.67 -0.08 -15.48
N SER A 71 1.48 -1.09 -15.12
CA SER A 71 2.43 -1.73 -16.03
C SER A 71 1.75 -2.32 -17.26
N VAL A 72 0.69 -3.13 -17.07
CA VAL A 72 -0.05 -3.74 -18.19
C VAL A 72 -0.66 -2.67 -19.12
N ILE A 73 -1.29 -1.63 -18.55
CA ILE A 73 -1.90 -0.55 -19.36
C ILE A 73 -0.83 0.28 -20.07
N ALA A 74 0.28 0.58 -19.40
CA ALA A 74 1.40 1.33 -19.96
C ALA A 74 2.06 0.57 -21.11
N THR A 75 2.35 -0.72 -20.93
CA THR A 75 2.90 -1.60 -21.97
C THR A 75 1.98 -1.63 -23.18
N GLY A 76 0.69 -1.88 -22.98
CA GLY A 76 -0.28 -1.86 -24.07
C GLY A 76 -0.37 -0.50 -24.76
N LEU A 77 -0.25 0.60 -24.02
CA LEU A 77 -0.24 1.96 -24.59
C LEU A 77 1.03 2.20 -25.42
N LEU A 78 2.22 1.90 -24.89
CA LEU A 78 3.46 2.19 -25.61
C LEU A 78 3.66 1.28 -26.80
N ILE A 79 3.26 0.00 -26.74
CA ILE A 79 3.26 -0.87 -27.93
C ILE A 79 2.36 -0.29 -29.02
N SER A 80 1.18 0.23 -28.66
CA SER A 80 0.28 0.84 -29.66
C SER A 80 0.82 2.13 -30.30
N LEU A 81 1.81 2.77 -29.67
CA LEU A 81 2.39 4.03 -30.15
C LEU A 81 3.75 3.84 -30.83
N PHE A 82 4.55 2.88 -30.36
CA PHE A 82 5.96 2.69 -30.74
C PHE A 82 6.26 1.30 -31.33
N GLY A 83 5.26 0.43 -31.47
CA GLY A 83 5.45 -0.93 -31.98
C GLY A 83 6.22 -1.82 -31.00
N ASP A 84 7.07 -2.70 -31.53
CA ASP A 84 7.84 -3.68 -30.73
C ASP A 84 8.78 -3.00 -29.72
N ASP A 85 9.24 -1.77 -30.00
CA ASP A 85 10.04 -0.97 -29.07
C ASP A 85 9.25 -0.51 -27.83
N GLY A 86 7.92 -0.55 -27.88
CA GLY A 86 7.05 -0.13 -26.78
C GLY A 86 7.25 -0.93 -25.49
N GLU A 87 7.68 -2.19 -25.58
CA GLU A 87 7.96 -3.04 -24.41
C GLU A 87 9.11 -2.49 -23.56
N TRP A 88 10.29 -2.30 -24.17
CA TRP A 88 11.46 -1.80 -23.44
C TRP A 88 11.30 -0.33 -23.05
N LEU A 89 10.64 0.48 -23.88
CA LEU A 89 10.30 1.87 -23.55
C LEU A 89 9.43 1.95 -22.31
N THR A 90 8.53 0.98 -22.09
CA THR A 90 7.70 0.95 -20.89
C THR A 90 8.56 0.77 -19.66
N ILE A 91 9.53 -0.14 -19.70
CA ILE A 91 10.45 -0.36 -18.58
C ILE A 91 11.23 0.93 -18.28
N VAL A 92 11.80 1.56 -19.31
CA VAL A 92 12.67 2.75 -19.14
C VAL A 92 11.90 3.98 -18.70
N ILE A 93 10.65 4.15 -19.14
CA ILE A 93 9.83 5.34 -18.83
C ILE A 93 8.99 5.13 -17.58
N LEU A 94 8.27 4.01 -17.47
CA LEU A 94 7.30 3.81 -16.39
C LEU A 94 7.97 3.59 -15.04
N THR A 95 9.10 2.87 -15.00
CA THR A 95 9.82 2.58 -13.75
C THR A 95 10.21 3.85 -12.99
N PRO A 96 10.96 4.81 -13.58
CA PRO A 96 11.29 6.04 -12.86
C PRO A 96 10.05 6.89 -12.56
N VAL A 97 9.03 6.86 -13.42
CA VAL A 97 7.77 7.58 -13.17
C VAL A 97 7.05 7.04 -11.92
N LEU A 98 6.89 5.72 -11.80
CA LEU A 98 6.31 5.09 -10.62
C LEU A 98 7.18 5.34 -9.38
N LEU A 99 8.49 5.13 -9.48
CA LEU A 99 9.41 5.34 -8.35
C LEU A 99 9.36 6.78 -7.84
N VAL A 100 9.42 7.78 -8.71
CA VAL A 100 9.44 9.18 -8.26
C VAL A 100 8.06 9.61 -7.79
N PHE A 101 7.04 9.47 -8.64
CA PHE A 101 5.74 10.10 -8.41
C PHE A 101 4.78 9.26 -7.58
N ALA A 102 4.91 7.94 -7.62
CA ALA A 102 4.02 7.04 -6.91
C ALA A 102 4.64 6.47 -5.62
N GLU A 103 5.94 6.60 -5.44
CA GLU A 103 6.63 6.01 -4.29
C GLU A 103 7.44 7.05 -3.49
N VAL A 104 8.53 7.59 -4.02
CA VAL A 104 9.45 8.46 -3.27
C VAL A 104 8.78 9.77 -2.83
N VAL A 105 8.12 10.49 -3.74
CA VAL A 105 7.49 11.78 -3.43
C VAL A 105 6.33 11.61 -2.42
N PRO A 106 5.38 10.67 -2.63
CA PRO A 106 4.29 10.45 -1.67
C PRO A 106 4.79 10.01 -0.29
N LYS A 107 5.74 9.06 -0.22
CA LYS A 107 6.33 8.61 1.05
C LYS A 107 6.98 9.76 1.81
N THR A 108 7.78 10.58 1.11
CA THR A 108 8.47 11.72 1.72
C THR A 108 7.49 12.74 2.29
N TYR A 109 6.45 13.10 1.54
CA TYR A 109 5.42 14.02 2.01
C TYR A 109 4.63 13.45 3.19
N SER A 110 4.23 12.18 3.10
CA SER A 110 3.50 11.48 4.15
C SER A 110 4.27 11.36 5.45
N ALA A 111 5.58 11.13 5.41
CA ALA A 111 6.42 11.09 6.61
C ALA A 111 6.41 12.43 7.35
N GLN A 112 6.48 13.56 6.63
CA GLN A 112 6.48 14.90 7.22
C GLN A 112 5.12 15.31 7.80
N GLN A 113 4.03 14.75 7.27
CA GLN A 113 2.65 15.08 7.64
C GLN A 113 1.89 13.86 8.16
N ALA A 114 2.58 12.95 8.85
CA ALA A 114 2.08 11.62 9.23
C ALA A 114 0.73 11.66 9.92
N GLU A 115 0.54 12.55 10.91
CA GLU A 115 -0.73 12.70 11.60
C GLU A 115 -1.86 13.12 10.64
N LYS A 116 -1.67 14.20 9.89
CA LYS A 116 -2.69 14.73 8.98
C LYS A 116 -3.06 13.71 7.91
N VAL A 117 -2.06 13.09 7.28
CA VAL A 117 -2.27 12.11 6.22
C VAL A 117 -2.93 10.85 6.78
N SER A 118 -2.52 10.35 7.94
CA SER A 118 -3.16 9.20 8.60
C SER A 118 -4.66 9.37 8.76
N PHE A 119 -5.13 10.53 9.21
CA PHE A 119 -6.56 10.79 9.35
C PHE A 119 -7.30 10.91 8.01
N ILE A 120 -6.65 11.39 6.95
CA ILE A 120 -7.22 11.48 5.60
C ILE A 120 -7.39 10.08 5.00
N VAL A 121 -6.35 9.24 5.12
CA VAL A 121 -6.32 7.92 4.47
C VAL A 121 -7.03 6.84 5.27
N LEU A 122 -7.25 7.05 6.58
CA LEU A 122 -7.85 6.07 7.50
C LEU A 122 -9.13 5.44 6.96
N ARG A 123 -10.11 6.24 6.52
CA ARG A 123 -11.39 5.71 6.06
C ARG A 123 -11.25 4.95 4.74
N PRO A 124 -10.62 5.51 3.69
CA PRO A 124 -10.35 4.77 2.46
C PRO A 124 -9.59 3.46 2.69
N ILE A 125 -8.54 3.46 3.52
CA ILE A 125 -7.75 2.25 3.79
C ILE A 125 -8.58 1.20 4.53
N ARG A 126 -9.43 1.57 5.49
CA ARG A 126 -10.32 0.60 6.13
C ARG A 126 -11.32 -0.05 5.15
N TRP A 127 -11.81 0.70 4.18
CA TRP A 127 -12.62 0.13 3.10
C TRP A 127 -11.83 -0.86 2.26
N VAL A 128 -10.58 -0.52 1.90
CA VAL A 128 -9.69 -1.43 1.18
C VAL A 128 -9.40 -2.69 2.01
N MET A 129 -9.11 -2.55 3.31
CA MET A 129 -8.90 -3.69 4.22
C MET A 129 -10.11 -4.62 4.23
N LEU A 130 -11.33 -4.07 4.33
CA LEU A 130 -12.55 -4.87 4.30
C LEU A 130 -12.72 -5.61 2.97
N LEU A 131 -12.51 -4.91 1.85
CA LEU A 131 -12.65 -5.46 0.50
C LEU A 131 -11.59 -6.53 0.20
N LEU A 132 -10.36 -6.34 0.64
CA LEU A 132 -9.24 -7.25 0.42
C LEU A 132 -9.07 -8.32 1.51
N THR A 133 -9.90 -8.31 2.56
CA THR A 133 -9.89 -9.34 3.62
C THR A 133 -9.85 -10.78 3.08
N PRO A 134 -10.65 -11.19 2.07
CA PRO A 134 -10.56 -12.55 1.54
C PRO A 134 -9.19 -12.84 0.91
N VAL A 135 -8.64 -11.88 0.16
CA VAL A 135 -7.32 -12.03 -0.47
C VAL A 135 -6.21 -12.13 0.57
N ILE A 136 -6.24 -11.27 1.58
CA ILE A 136 -5.26 -11.27 2.69
C ILE A 136 -5.31 -12.61 3.42
N THR A 137 -6.50 -13.15 3.65
CA THR A 137 -6.66 -14.44 4.35
C THR A 137 -6.09 -15.60 3.53
N VAL A 138 -6.31 -15.61 2.21
CA VAL A 138 -5.71 -16.59 1.30
C VAL A 138 -4.18 -16.48 1.32
N LEU A 139 -3.64 -15.26 1.29
CA LEU A 139 -2.20 -15.03 1.38
C LEU A 139 -1.62 -15.52 2.70
N SER A 140 -2.25 -15.20 3.83
CA SER A 140 -1.83 -15.73 5.15
C SER A 140 -1.84 -17.25 5.19
N TRP A 141 -2.85 -17.89 4.59
CA TRP A 141 -2.92 -19.34 4.46
C TRP A 141 -1.79 -19.90 3.59
N ALA A 142 -1.51 -19.27 2.46
CA ALA A 142 -0.41 -19.66 1.58
C ALA A 142 0.95 -19.54 2.30
N THR A 143 1.18 -18.43 3.01
CA THR A 143 2.39 -18.24 3.83
C THR A 143 2.50 -19.32 4.90
N TYR A 144 1.42 -19.65 5.61
CA TYR A 144 1.40 -20.72 6.61
C TYR A 144 1.75 -22.10 6.02
N LEU A 145 1.21 -22.44 4.85
CA LEU A 145 1.54 -23.69 4.17
C LEU A 145 3.02 -23.76 3.76
N LEU A 146 3.56 -22.65 3.26
CA LEU A 146 4.97 -22.55 2.86
C LEU A 146 5.93 -22.63 4.07
N THR A 147 5.59 -22.01 5.20
CA THR A 147 6.42 -22.05 6.41
C THR A 147 6.40 -23.44 7.07
N LEU A 148 5.27 -24.14 7.03
CA LEU A 148 5.18 -25.55 7.43
C LEU A 148 6.08 -26.45 6.58
N TRP A 149 6.11 -26.24 5.26
CA TRP A 149 6.98 -26.99 4.36
C TRP A 149 8.47 -26.70 4.61
N ALA A 150 8.80 -25.48 5.02
CA ALA A 150 10.16 -25.06 5.39
C ALA A 150 10.64 -25.56 6.77
N GLY A 151 9.86 -26.40 7.47
CA GLY A 151 10.27 -27.04 8.73
C GLY A 151 10.26 -26.14 9.97
N LYS A 152 9.81 -24.88 9.86
CA LYS A 152 9.53 -24.03 11.02
C LYS A 152 8.09 -24.27 11.47
N LYS A 153 7.91 -24.90 12.63
CA LYS A 153 6.63 -24.89 13.35
C LYS A 153 6.35 -23.44 13.78
N GLY A 154 5.62 -22.69 12.97
CA GLY A 154 5.29 -21.30 13.23
C GLY A 154 3.79 -21.11 13.12
N GLU A 155 3.20 -20.51 14.16
CA GLU A 155 1.92 -19.83 14.08
C GLU A 155 1.85 -18.94 12.83
N PRO A 156 0.66 -18.66 12.27
CA PRO A 156 0.52 -17.80 11.09
C PRO A 156 1.30 -16.50 11.30
N ALA A 157 2.48 -16.43 10.69
CA ALA A 157 3.39 -15.33 10.88
C ALA A 157 2.75 -14.08 10.27
N PRO A 158 2.83 -12.92 10.96
CA PRO A 158 2.38 -11.67 10.41
C PRO A 158 3.02 -11.43 9.03
N ILE A 159 2.23 -10.92 8.08
CA ILE A 159 2.68 -10.71 6.68
C ILE A 159 3.91 -9.79 6.62
N ILE A 160 4.13 -8.99 7.68
CA ILE A 160 5.33 -8.19 7.91
C ILE A 160 5.83 -8.52 9.32
N THR A 161 7.05 -9.03 9.44
CA THR A 161 7.69 -9.27 10.73
C THR A 161 7.99 -7.92 11.38
N GLU A 162 7.66 -7.73 12.66
CA GLU A 162 7.82 -6.45 13.39
C GLU A 162 9.27 -5.90 13.40
N ASP A 163 10.26 -6.69 12.97
CA ASP A 163 11.70 -6.37 12.97
C ASP A 163 12.18 -5.41 11.84
N GLU A 164 11.28 -4.85 11.01
CA GLU A 164 11.64 -3.89 9.94
C GLU A 164 11.19 -2.43 10.20
N ILE A 165 10.83 -2.07 11.43
CA ILE A 165 10.41 -0.69 11.79
C ILE A 165 11.41 0.00 12.72
#